data_AF-A0A1F5LG22-F1
#
_entry.id   AF-A0A1F5LG22-F1
#
_cell.length_a   1.000
_cell.length_b   1.000
_cell.length_c   1.000
_cell.angle_alpha   90.00
_cell.angle_beta   90.00
_cell.angle_gamma   90.00
#
_symmetry.space_group_name_H-M   'P 1'
#
loop_
_entity.id
_entity.type
_entity.pdbx_description
1 polymer ?
#
loop_
_entity_poly.entity_id
_entity_poly.type
_entity_poly.pdbx_seq_one_letter_code
_entity_poly.pdbx_strand_id
1 'polypeptide(L)'
;MACIAPLVFFSALLGDKGSSSIHKMALMQMIKAKGGLEHLALGAFLSGLITICVLTEAIIMDSTLDIPFLDIPPAPLTPPTYFTSAILRRAISRKGGYYNLSPDAIELFEDIDFVANFLPEEPAAIDIRAKWVTKVEDLLLSTDYQDGRDNTDDFSIESDADAIMQACHTAALIFWYFFLDDAYVAPFRMAVLQCLVRKLQYALSRGSMDTWVRTAPEAHTWICLLGTAAASDMNDRIWFSLRHGQPVICIESKGASVFLQSWNMYNWANRRRKERMMAAEEEGIFSVEGEERGEEDEED
;
A
#
# COMPACT_ATOMS: atom_id res chain seq x y z
N MET A 1 12.92 -27.44 6.64
CA MET A 1 12.22 -26.18 6.98
C MET A 1 12.85 -24.99 6.26
N ALA A 2 14.17 -24.79 6.36
CA ALA A 2 14.88 -23.68 5.68
C ALA A 2 14.64 -23.61 4.16
N CYS A 3 14.50 -24.74 3.46
CA CYS A 3 14.22 -24.74 2.02
C CYS A 3 12.76 -24.47 1.66
N ILE A 4 11.81 -24.64 2.59
CA ILE A 4 10.38 -24.51 2.30
C ILE A 4 9.96 -23.05 2.26
N ALA A 5 10.51 -22.19 3.13
CA ALA A 5 10.20 -20.76 3.12
C ALA A 5 10.55 -20.08 1.77
N PRO A 6 11.73 -20.31 1.17
CA PRO A 6 12.02 -19.87 -0.20
C PRO A 6 11.05 -20.44 -1.23
N LEU A 7 10.60 -21.69 -1.10
CA LEU A 7 9.61 -22.27 -2.03
C LEU A 7 8.26 -21.55 -1.96
N VAL A 8 7.78 -21.17 -0.76
CA VAL A 8 6.59 -20.32 -0.59
C VAL A 8 6.77 -19.00 -1.36
N PHE A 9 7.91 -18.35 -1.14
CA PHE A 9 8.23 -17.07 -1.75
C PHE A 9 8.34 -17.14 -3.27
N PHE A 10 9.13 -18.05 -3.82
CA PHE A 10 9.34 -18.15 -5.27
C PHE A 10 8.09 -18.61 -6.01
N SER A 11 7.30 -19.53 -5.45
CA SER A 11 6.02 -19.89 -6.07
C SER A 11 5.04 -18.72 -6.07
N ALA A 12 5.03 -17.88 -5.02
CA ALA A 12 4.23 -16.66 -5.02
C ALA A 12 4.70 -15.66 -6.09
N LEU A 13 6.01 -15.45 -6.25
CA LEU A 13 6.57 -14.59 -7.29
C LEU A 13 6.30 -15.09 -8.71
N LEU A 14 6.14 -16.40 -8.89
CA LEU A 14 5.76 -17.00 -10.17
C LEU A 14 4.23 -16.96 -10.41
N GLY A 15 3.45 -16.44 -9.45
CA GLY A 15 2.00 -16.42 -9.51
C GLY A 15 1.34 -17.80 -9.33
N ASP A 16 2.10 -18.81 -8.90
CA ASP A 16 1.59 -20.16 -8.67
C ASP A 16 0.96 -20.27 -7.28
N LYS A 17 -0.31 -19.87 -7.20
CA LYS A 17 -1.11 -19.92 -5.97
C LYS A 17 -1.23 -21.33 -5.39
N GLY A 18 -1.32 -22.36 -6.25
CA GLY A 18 -1.47 -23.74 -5.82
C GLY A 18 -0.23 -24.25 -5.10
N SER A 19 0.93 -24.12 -5.74
CA SER A 19 2.20 -24.52 -5.15
C SER A 19 2.52 -23.69 -3.91
N SER A 20 2.27 -22.39 -3.94
CA SER A 20 2.54 -21.50 -2.79
C SER A 20 1.71 -21.89 -1.56
N SER A 21 0.42 -22.19 -1.75
CA SER A 21 -0.46 -22.66 -0.68
C SER A 21 0.01 -23.99 -0.08
N ILE A 22 0.41 -24.96 -0.92
CA ILE A 22 0.93 -26.26 -0.45
C ILE A 22 2.20 -26.06 0.38
N HIS A 23 3.15 -25.25 -0.11
CA HIS A 23 4.38 -24.97 0.61
C HIS A 23 4.13 -24.21 1.92
N LYS A 24 3.20 -23.25 1.93
CA LYS A 24 2.80 -22.49 3.13
C LYS A 24 2.20 -23.41 4.17
N MET A 25 1.26 -24.27 3.79
CA MET A 25 0.64 -25.25 4.68
C MET A 25 1.67 -26.20 5.29
N ALA A 26 2.58 -26.75 4.47
CA ALA A 26 3.66 -27.61 4.96
C ALA A 26 4.56 -26.86 5.96
N LEU A 27 4.91 -25.61 5.66
CA LEU A 27 5.71 -24.77 6.56
C LEU A 27 4.99 -24.51 7.89
N MET A 28 3.69 -24.18 7.87
CA MET A 28 2.90 -23.93 9.08
C MET A 28 2.80 -25.18 9.96
N GLN A 29 2.62 -26.37 9.37
CA GLN A 29 2.64 -27.64 10.11
C GLN A 29 4.00 -27.90 10.78
N MET A 30 5.10 -27.59 10.09
CA MET A 30 6.43 -27.74 10.67
C MET A 30 6.69 -26.78 11.84
N ILE A 31 6.22 -25.53 11.76
CA ILE A 31 6.30 -24.56 12.86
C ILE A 31 5.50 -25.08 14.06
N LYS A 32 4.27 -25.58 13.82
CA LYS A 32 3.45 -26.21 14.88
C LYS A 32 4.13 -27.40 15.54
N ALA A 33 4.72 -28.29 14.75
CA ALA A 33 5.45 -29.44 15.28
C ALA A 33 6.68 -29.05 16.12
N LYS A 34 7.23 -27.85 15.90
CA LYS A 34 8.35 -27.30 16.70
C LYS A 34 7.89 -26.49 17.91
N GLY A 35 6.59 -26.22 18.04
CA GLY A 35 6.02 -25.46 19.16
C GLY A 35 6.10 -23.94 19.00
N GLY A 36 6.52 -23.42 17.84
CA GLY A 36 6.68 -21.98 17.62
C GLY A 36 7.88 -21.61 16.76
N LEU A 37 7.93 -20.34 16.33
CA LEU A 37 9.05 -19.78 15.54
C LEU A 37 10.33 -19.65 16.37
N GLU A 38 10.18 -19.36 17.66
CA GLU A 38 11.23 -19.22 18.67
C GLU A 38 11.97 -20.52 18.97
N HIS A 39 11.34 -21.67 18.67
CA HIS A 39 11.89 -23.00 18.88
C HIS A 39 12.65 -23.56 17.66
N LEU A 40 12.87 -22.73 16.63
CA LEU A 40 13.62 -23.12 15.45
C LEU A 40 15.14 -23.07 15.71
N ALA A 41 15.85 -24.14 15.32
CA ALA A 41 17.28 -24.35 15.63
C ALA A 41 18.25 -23.26 15.09
N LEU A 42 17.78 -22.38 14.21
CA LEU A 42 18.55 -21.26 13.64
C LEU A 42 18.12 -19.89 14.21
N GLY A 43 17.35 -19.88 15.29
CA GLY A 43 16.98 -18.70 16.07
C GLY A 43 16.26 -17.60 15.25
N ALA A 44 16.57 -16.34 15.59
CA ALA A 44 15.92 -15.15 15.04
C ALA A 44 16.06 -15.01 13.51
N PHE A 45 17.14 -15.54 12.90
CA PHE A 45 17.35 -15.45 11.46
C PHE A 45 16.29 -16.24 10.68
N LEU A 46 16.11 -17.53 11.02
CA LEU A 46 15.14 -18.37 10.32
C LEU A 46 13.70 -17.93 10.59
N SER A 47 13.41 -17.47 11.81
CA SER A 47 12.13 -16.85 12.15
C SER A 47 11.85 -15.61 11.29
N GLY A 48 12.83 -14.73 11.13
CA GLY A 48 12.74 -13.56 10.24
C GLY A 48 12.51 -13.95 8.79
N LEU A 49 13.30 -14.89 8.25
CA LEU A 49 13.16 -15.35 6.87
C LEU A 49 11.77 -15.95 6.60
N ILE A 50 11.28 -16.82 7.50
CA ILE A 50 9.93 -17.40 7.40
C ILE A 50 8.88 -16.28 7.39
N THR A 51 8.99 -15.32 8.32
CA THR A 51 8.04 -14.20 8.42
C THR A 51 8.00 -13.41 7.12
N ILE A 52 9.16 -13.08 6.55
CA ILE A 52 9.26 -12.35 5.28
C ILE A 52 8.62 -13.13 4.13
N CYS A 53 8.94 -14.42 4.00
CA CYS A 53 8.41 -15.25 2.91
C CYS A 53 6.88 -15.38 2.98
N VAL A 54 6.34 -15.64 4.18
CA VAL A 54 4.89 -15.82 4.37
C VAL A 54 4.15 -14.50 4.26
N LEU A 55 4.71 -13.41 4.77
CA LEU A 55 4.14 -12.07 4.60
C LEU A 55 4.10 -11.66 3.14
N THR A 56 5.19 -11.85 2.41
CA THR A 56 5.25 -11.49 0.98
C THR A 56 4.25 -12.31 0.17
N GLU A 57 4.11 -13.60 0.47
CA GLU A 57 3.07 -14.44 -0.14
C GLU A 57 1.66 -13.92 0.19
N ALA A 58 1.38 -13.59 1.45
CA ALA A 58 0.07 -13.12 1.88
C ALA A 58 -0.30 -11.81 1.15
N ILE A 59 0.67 -10.92 0.97
CA ILE A 59 0.54 -9.68 0.21
C ILE A 59 0.27 -9.97 -1.28
N ILE A 60 1.13 -10.75 -1.94
CA ILE A 60 1.01 -11.04 -3.38
C ILE A 60 -0.33 -11.73 -3.71
N MET A 61 -0.69 -12.72 -2.89
CA MET A 61 -1.90 -13.52 -3.07
C MET A 61 -3.17 -12.83 -2.55
N ASP A 62 -3.05 -11.63 -1.98
CA ASP A 62 -4.12 -10.92 -1.29
C ASP A 62 -4.89 -11.83 -0.31
N SER A 63 -4.13 -12.55 0.51
CA SER A 63 -4.63 -13.56 1.45
C SER A 63 -4.36 -13.18 2.91
N THR A 64 -4.94 -13.92 3.84
CA THR A 64 -4.70 -13.71 5.27
C THR A 64 -3.27 -14.10 5.65
N LEU A 65 -2.64 -13.26 6.48
CA LEU A 65 -1.43 -13.62 7.17
C LEU A 65 -1.80 -14.50 8.37
N ASP A 66 -1.32 -15.74 8.35
CA ASP A 66 -1.45 -16.68 9.46
C ASP A 66 -0.10 -17.36 9.66
N ILE A 67 0.51 -17.13 10.82
CA ILE A 67 1.75 -17.74 11.25
C ILE A 67 1.51 -18.28 12.66
N PRO A 68 1.58 -19.60 12.89
CA PRO A 68 1.35 -20.20 14.20
C PRO A 68 2.26 -19.58 15.27
N PHE A 69 1.68 -19.28 16.42
CA PHE A 69 2.36 -18.72 17.60
C PHE A 69 2.90 -17.29 17.42
N LEU A 70 2.65 -16.66 16.27
CA LEU A 70 2.92 -15.25 16.08
C LEU A 70 1.62 -14.46 16.31
N ASP A 71 1.67 -13.48 17.22
CA ASP A 71 0.55 -12.57 17.45
C ASP A 71 0.47 -11.58 16.29
N ILE A 72 -0.42 -11.86 15.34
CA ILE A 72 -0.67 -11.02 14.18
C ILE A 72 -1.83 -10.09 14.55
N PRO A 73 -1.58 -8.78 14.68
CA PRO A 73 -2.63 -7.84 15.06
C PRO A 73 -3.74 -7.82 14.00
N PRO A 74 -5.00 -7.58 14.41
CA PRO A 74 -6.09 -7.36 13.48
C PRO A 74 -5.82 -6.13 12.60
N ALA A 75 -6.52 -6.04 11.47
CA ALA A 75 -6.44 -4.87 10.59
C ALA A 75 -6.75 -3.60 11.38
N PRO A 76 -5.81 -2.63 11.45
CA PRO A 76 -6.03 -1.37 12.16
C PRO A 76 -7.27 -0.63 11.65
N LEU A 77 -7.99 0.05 12.54
CA LEU A 77 -9.12 0.89 12.17
C LEU A 77 -8.65 2.27 11.66
N THR A 78 -7.54 2.76 12.20
CA THR A 78 -6.90 4.00 11.80
C THR A 78 -5.65 3.71 10.96
N PRO A 79 -5.21 4.67 10.12
CA PRO A 79 -4.00 4.48 9.32
C PRO A 79 -2.77 4.27 10.21
N PRO A 80 -1.95 3.23 9.96
CA PRO A 80 -0.72 3.02 10.72
C PRO A 80 0.31 4.13 10.45
N THR A 81 0.84 4.72 11.52
CA THR A 81 1.76 5.88 11.45
C THR A 81 3.23 5.51 11.56
N TYR A 82 3.58 4.21 11.72
CA TYR A 82 4.97 3.80 11.96
C TYR A 82 5.96 4.36 10.92
N PHE A 83 5.65 4.21 9.63
CA PHE A 83 6.53 4.72 8.57
C PHE A 83 6.48 6.25 8.46
N THR A 84 5.31 6.87 8.55
CA THR A 84 5.17 8.35 8.46
C THR A 84 5.92 9.02 9.60
N SER A 85 5.74 8.57 10.84
CA SER A 85 6.48 9.08 11.99
C SER A 85 7.98 8.82 11.87
N ALA A 86 8.41 7.69 11.30
CA ALA A 86 9.82 7.41 11.08
C ALA A 86 10.46 8.33 10.02
N ILE A 87 9.74 8.62 8.93
CA ILE A 87 10.10 9.61 7.90
C ILE A 87 10.28 10.98 8.55
N LEU A 88 9.27 11.48 9.28
CA LEU A 88 9.31 12.79 9.93
C LEU A 88 10.43 12.90 10.98
N ARG A 89 10.61 11.88 11.81
CA ARG A 89 11.70 11.84 12.80
C ARG A 89 13.07 11.95 12.13
N ARG A 90 13.26 11.26 11.01
CA ARG A 90 14.51 11.31 10.24
C ARG A 90 14.68 12.67 9.55
N ALA A 91 13.59 13.27 9.07
CA ALA A 91 13.57 14.63 8.52
C ALA A 91 13.96 15.70 9.55
N ILE A 92 13.69 15.49 10.84
CA ILE A 92 14.12 16.39 11.93
C ILE A 92 15.60 16.15 12.26
N SER A 93 16.03 14.89 12.25
CA SER A 93 17.37 14.46 12.70
C SER A 93 18.42 14.50 11.59
N ARG A 94 18.38 15.47 10.67
CA ARG A 94 19.25 15.69 9.48
C ARG A 94 20.75 15.86 9.74
N LYS A 95 21.29 15.36 10.85
CA LYS A 95 22.72 15.35 11.15
C LYS A 95 23.43 14.32 10.27
N GLY A 96 23.64 14.63 8.98
CA GLY A 96 24.45 13.78 8.10
C GLY A 96 24.28 13.97 6.60
N GLY A 97 23.28 14.73 6.12
CA GLY A 97 23.12 15.03 4.67
C GLY A 97 22.69 13.87 3.77
N TYR A 98 22.40 12.68 4.33
CA TYR A 98 21.97 11.52 3.55
C TYR A 98 20.44 11.46 3.37
N TYR A 99 19.65 12.00 4.31
CA TYR A 99 18.20 12.06 4.21
C TYR A 99 17.73 13.34 3.52
N ASN A 100 17.24 13.22 2.28
CA ASN A 100 17.06 14.35 1.36
C ASN A 100 15.66 14.38 0.70
N LEU A 101 14.59 14.13 1.46
CA LEU A 101 13.26 14.47 0.95
C LEU A 101 13.12 16.00 0.85
N SER A 102 12.45 16.46 -0.22
CA SER A 102 12.11 17.87 -0.39
C SER A 102 11.18 18.34 0.73
N PRO A 103 11.14 19.66 1.04
CA PRO A 103 10.16 20.22 1.97
C PRO A 103 8.73 19.84 1.60
N ASP A 104 8.39 19.92 0.32
CA ASP A 104 7.06 19.57 -0.18
C ASP A 104 6.72 18.10 0.10
N ALA A 105 7.66 17.17 -0.13
CA ALA A 105 7.44 15.76 0.19
C ALA A 105 7.21 15.55 1.70
N ILE A 106 7.94 16.28 2.54
CA ILE A 106 7.80 16.21 4.00
C ILE A 106 6.43 16.73 4.42
N GLU A 107 5.96 17.84 3.85
CA GLU A 107 4.63 18.40 4.12
C GLU A 107 3.53 17.35 3.85
N LEU A 108 3.66 16.53 2.79
CA LEU A 108 2.69 15.45 2.52
C LEU A 108 2.64 14.45 3.69
N PHE A 109 3.79 14.09 4.25
CA PHE A 109 3.86 13.15 5.36
C PHE A 109 3.42 13.80 6.68
N GLU A 110 3.63 15.11 6.86
CA GLU A 110 3.10 15.87 8.00
C GLU A 110 1.57 15.90 7.96
N ASP A 111 0.97 16.20 6.80
CA ASP A 111 -0.48 16.16 6.60
C ASP A 111 -1.06 14.79 6.99
N ILE A 112 -0.44 13.70 6.49
CA ILE A 112 -0.87 12.32 6.73
C ILE A 112 -0.71 11.93 8.20
N ASP A 113 0.46 12.19 8.79
CA ASP A 113 0.74 11.85 10.19
C ASP A 113 -0.17 12.65 11.13
N PHE A 114 -0.48 13.90 10.80
CA PHE A 114 -1.44 14.71 11.53
C PHE A 114 -2.83 14.05 11.51
N VAL A 115 -3.43 13.84 10.32
CA VAL A 115 -4.80 13.30 10.29
C VAL A 115 -4.94 11.86 10.80
N ALA A 116 -3.85 11.09 10.81
CA ALA A 116 -3.85 9.74 11.35
C ALA A 116 -3.80 9.71 12.89
N ASN A 117 -3.25 10.76 13.53
CA ASN A 117 -3.11 10.85 14.99
C ASN A 117 -4.16 11.75 15.68
N PHE A 118 -4.81 12.66 14.95
CA PHE A 118 -5.77 13.62 15.50
C PHE A 118 -7.23 13.26 15.18
N LEU A 119 -8.16 13.80 15.98
CA LEU A 119 -9.59 13.56 15.81
C LEU A 119 -10.14 14.26 14.56
N PRO A 120 -11.16 13.70 13.89
CA PRO A 120 -11.75 14.30 12.68
C PRO A 120 -12.30 15.72 12.85
N GLU A 121 -12.66 16.10 14.08
CA GLU A 121 -13.30 17.38 14.42
C GLU A 121 -12.31 18.52 14.65
N GLU A 122 -11.01 18.24 14.64
CA GLU A 122 -10.00 19.27 14.86
C GLU A 122 -9.92 20.23 13.66
N PRO A 123 -9.96 21.56 13.86
CA PRO A 123 -9.99 22.53 12.76
C PRO A 123 -8.86 22.32 11.73
N ALA A 124 -7.64 22.06 12.19
CA ALA A 124 -6.52 21.78 11.31
C ALA A 124 -6.69 20.48 10.51
N ALA A 125 -7.30 19.44 11.10
CA ALA A 125 -7.58 18.20 10.40
C ALA A 125 -8.66 18.39 9.32
N ILE A 126 -9.64 19.26 9.58
CA ILE A 126 -10.68 19.65 8.62
C ILE A 126 -10.05 20.36 7.43
N ASP A 127 -9.19 21.35 7.67
CA ASP A 127 -8.51 22.12 6.62
C ASP A 127 -7.62 21.22 5.75
N ILE A 128 -6.85 20.32 6.37
CA ILE A 128 -6.01 19.35 5.65
C ILE A 128 -6.89 18.40 4.82
N ARG A 129 -7.99 17.88 5.38
CA ARG A 129 -8.92 17.03 4.61
C ARG A 129 -9.51 17.78 3.43
N ALA A 130 -9.97 19.02 3.59
CA ALA A 130 -10.52 19.82 2.50
C ALA A 130 -9.49 20.09 1.38
N LYS A 131 -8.23 20.38 1.76
CA LYS A 131 -7.10 20.49 0.82
C LYS A 131 -6.96 19.22 -0.03
N TRP A 132 -7.02 18.05 0.60
CA TRP A 132 -6.83 16.77 -0.09
C TRP A 132 -8.06 16.28 -0.85
N VAL A 133 -9.27 16.57 -0.37
CA VAL A 133 -10.53 16.39 -1.13
C VAL A 133 -10.42 17.10 -2.47
N THR A 134 -10.07 18.39 -2.46
CA THR A 134 -9.93 19.20 -3.69
C THR A 134 -8.92 18.57 -4.67
N LYS A 135 -7.78 18.08 -4.17
CA LYS A 135 -6.76 17.42 -5.00
C LYS A 135 -7.24 16.09 -5.59
N VAL A 136 -8.01 15.32 -4.82
CA VAL A 136 -8.57 14.05 -5.28
C VAL A 136 -9.68 14.31 -6.31
N GLU A 137 -10.54 15.31 -6.09
CA GLU A 137 -11.58 15.69 -7.05
C GLU A 137 -10.99 16.17 -8.38
N ASP A 138 -9.96 17.00 -8.36
CA ASP A 138 -9.25 17.42 -9.58
C ASP A 138 -8.65 16.22 -10.35
N LEU A 139 -8.13 15.23 -9.62
CA LEU A 139 -7.69 13.97 -10.22
C LEU A 139 -8.85 13.19 -10.87
N LEU A 140 -10.02 13.14 -10.24
CA LEU A 140 -11.19 12.45 -10.79
C LEU A 140 -11.66 13.12 -12.09
N LEU A 141 -11.79 14.45 -12.07
CA LEU A 141 -12.17 15.25 -13.23
C LEU A 141 -11.18 15.11 -14.40
N SER A 142 -9.88 15.10 -14.10
CA SER A 142 -8.85 14.92 -15.14
C SER A 142 -8.84 13.51 -15.73
N THR A 143 -9.15 12.49 -14.92
CA THR A 143 -9.21 11.10 -15.39
C THR A 143 -10.41 10.85 -16.31
N ASP A 144 -11.55 11.47 -16.03
CA ASP A 144 -12.74 11.41 -16.89
C ASP A 144 -12.49 11.96 -18.30
N TYR A 145 -11.65 12.99 -18.39
CA TYR A 145 -11.30 13.60 -19.66
C TYR A 145 -10.30 12.76 -20.48
N GLN A 146 -9.63 11.80 -19.84
CA GLN A 146 -8.53 11.02 -20.41
C GLN A 146 -8.94 9.68 -21.03
N ASP A 147 -10.18 9.21 -20.86
CA ASP A 147 -10.68 7.93 -21.40
C ASP A 147 -10.78 7.90 -22.95
N GLY A 148 -10.32 8.96 -23.65
CA GLY A 148 -10.25 9.05 -25.11
C GLY A 148 -8.88 9.45 -25.70
N ARG A 149 -7.83 9.61 -24.88
CA ARG A 149 -6.47 9.93 -25.36
C ARG A 149 -5.44 8.97 -24.78
N ASP A 150 -4.69 8.35 -25.68
CA ASP A 150 -3.47 7.60 -25.37
C ASP A 150 -2.44 8.59 -24.79
N ASN A 151 -2.41 8.73 -23.47
CA ASN A 151 -1.59 9.75 -22.79
C ASN A 151 -0.13 9.37 -22.84
N THR A 152 0.55 9.84 -23.87
CA THR A 152 1.99 10.11 -23.87
C THR A 152 2.30 11.55 -23.42
N ASP A 153 1.36 12.24 -22.76
CA ASP A 153 1.58 13.60 -22.25
C ASP A 153 2.58 13.60 -21.07
N ASP A 154 3.79 14.04 -21.41
CA ASP A 154 4.75 14.82 -20.63
C ASP A 154 5.11 14.33 -19.22
N PHE A 155 5.53 13.07 -19.11
CA PHE A 155 6.29 12.62 -17.94
C PHE A 155 7.80 12.90 -18.14
N SER A 156 8.21 14.16 -18.23
CA SER A 156 9.65 14.49 -18.17
C SER A 156 10.15 14.40 -16.72
N ILE A 157 10.30 13.18 -16.21
CA ILE A 157 11.07 12.97 -14.98
C ILE A 157 12.55 13.07 -15.35
N GLU A 158 13.10 14.26 -15.11
CA GLU A 158 14.45 14.66 -15.46
C GLU A 158 15.49 14.28 -14.39
N SER A 159 15.06 14.14 -13.13
CA SER A 159 15.94 13.78 -12.02
C SER A 159 15.36 12.75 -11.05
N ASP A 160 16.23 12.11 -10.26
CA ASP A 160 15.85 11.24 -9.14
C ASP A 160 14.99 11.98 -8.11
N ALA A 161 15.25 13.28 -7.88
CA ALA A 161 14.49 14.08 -6.93
C ALA A 161 13.04 14.28 -7.40
N ASP A 162 12.84 14.53 -8.69
CA ASP A 162 11.51 14.64 -9.30
C ASP A 162 10.79 13.29 -9.25
N ALA A 163 11.51 12.20 -9.52
CA ALA A 163 10.96 10.84 -9.41
C ALA A 163 10.46 10.53 -8.00
N ILE A 164 11.26 10.89 -6.97
CA ILE A 164 10.92 10.71 -5.56
C ILE A 164 9.70 11.56 -5.20
N MET A 165 9.70 12.84 -5.57
CA MET A 165 8.58 13.74 -5.27
C MET A 165 7.29 13.25 -5.93
N GLN A 166 7.34 12.85 -7.20
CA GLN A 166 6.19 12.33 -7.93
C GLN A 166 5.67 11.03 -7.30
N ALA A 167 6.55 10.14 -6.84
CA ALA A 167 6.17 8.92 -6.14
C ALA A 167 5.51 9.22 -4.79
N CYS A 168 6.07 10.14 -4.00
CA CYS A 168 5.49 10.60 -2.74
C CYS A 168 4.09 11.20 -2.95
N HIS A 169 3.95 12.10 -3.93
CA HIS A 169 2.68 12.74 -4.26
C HIS A 169 1.62 11.73 -4.73
N THR A 170 2.00 10.82 -5.64
CA THR A 170 1.07 9.81 -6.16
C THR A 170 0.64 8.83 -5.07
N ALA A 171 1.57 8.41 -4.19
CA ALA A 171 1.23 7.57 -3.05
C ALA A 171 0.36 8.30 -2.02
N ALA A 172 0.58 9.60 -1.80
CA ALA A 172 -0.31 10.42 -0.98
C ALA A 172 -1.72 10.47 -1.56
N LEU A 173 -1.88 10.66 -2.88
CA LEU A 173 -3.19 10.59 -3.53
C LEU A 173 -3.87 9.23 -3.31
N ILE A 174 -3.14 8.12 -3.45
CA ILE A 174 -3.68 6.78 -3.13
C ILE A 174 -4.12 6.69 -1.67
N PHE A 175 -3.28 7.15 -0.73
CA PHE A 175 -3.60 7.17 0.69
C PHE A 175 -4.91 7.91 0.96
N TRP A 176 -5.03 9.14 0.44
CA TRP A 176 -6.22 9.97 0.64
C TRP A 176 -7.44 9.39 -0.04
N TYR A 177 -7.27 8.71 -1.18
CA TYR A 177 -8.35 8.02 -1.86
C TYR A 177 -8.93 6.83 -1.06
N PHE A 178 -8.12 6.19 -0.22
CA PHE A 178 -8.55 5.16 0.73
C PHE A 178 -9.04 5.72 2.06
N PHE A 179 -8.47 6.84 2.49
CA PHE A 179 -8.74 7.44 3.79
C PHE A 179 -10.05 8.24 3.79
N LEU A 180 -10.32 8.98 2.72
CA LEU A 180 -11.55 9.76 2.59
C LEU A 180 -12.72 8.81 2.25
N ASP A 181 -13.79 8.89 3.04
CA ASP A 181 -15.04 8.18 2.78
C ASP A 181 -15.86 8.86 1.67
N ASP A 182 -16.87 8.18 1.13
CA ASP A 182 -17.75 8.70 0.07
C ASP A 182 -18.57 9.93 0.50
N ALA A 183 -18.68 10.18 1.81
CA ALA A 183 -19.24 11.44 2.32
C ALA A 183 -18.42 12.69 1.93
N TYR A 184 -17.15 12.51 1.54
CA TYR A 184 -16.23 13.61 1.25
C TYR A 184 -15.81 13.70 -0.22
N VAL A 185 -15.96 12.62 -1.01
CA VAL A 185 -15.46 12.54 -2.39
C VAL A 185 -16.46 11.74 -3.21
N ALA A 186 -16.53 12.01 -4.51
CA ALA A 186 -17.30 11.22 -5.47
C ALA A 186 -16.98 9.71 -5.38
N PRO A 187 -17.90 8.84 -5.87
CA PRO A 187 -17.83 7.39 -5.67
C PRO A 187 -16.49 6.79 -6.06
N PHE A 188 -16.13 5.71 -5.35
CA PHE A 188 -14.90 4.98 -5.62
C PHE A 188 -14.88 4.37 -7.05
N ARG A 189 -13.77 4.56 -7.77
CA ARG A 189 -13.61 4.18 -9.17
C ARG A 189 -12.29 3.45 -9.38
N MET A 190 -12.38 2.20 -9.83
CA MET A 190 -11.20 1.35 -10.05
C MET A 190 -10.26 1.91 -11.13
N ALA A 191 -10.80 2.54 -12.18
CA ALA A 191 -9.99 3.12 -13.26
C ALA A 191 -9.04 4.23 -12.75
N VAL A 192 -9.50 5.04 -11.80
CA VAL A 192 -8.70 6.11 -11.17
C VAL A 192 -7.57 5.49 -10.34
N LEU A 193 -7.88 4.44 -9.57
CA LEU A 193 -6.87 3.74 -8.80
C LEU A 193 -5.81 3.09 -9.70
N GLN A 194 -6.22 2.47 -10.81
CA GLN A 194 -5.30 1.90 -11.80
C GLN A 194 -4.43 2.98 -12.47
N CYS A 195 -4.99 4.16 -12.77
CA CYS A 195 -4.22 5.30 -13.27
C CYS A 195 -3.14 5.73 -12.26
N LEU A 196 -3.50 5.85 -10.97
CA LEU A 196 -2.55 6.15 -9.89
C LEU A 196 -1.47 5.06 -9.74
N VAL A 197 -1.85 3.78 -9.82
CA VAL A 197 -0.88 2.66 -9.78
C VAL A 197 0.13 2.77 -10.90
N ARG A 198 -0.30 3.03 -12.15
CA ARG A 198 0.61 3.20 -13.30
C ARG A 198 1.51 4.43 -13.14
N LYS A 199 0.95 5.57 -12.71
CA LYS A 199 1.74 6.79 -12.42
C LYS A 199 2.79 6.51 -11.33
N LEU A 200 2.43 5.74 -10.32
CA LEU A 200 3.34 5.38 -9.23
C LEU A 200 4.45 4.44 -9.70
N GLN A 201 4.11 3.40 -10.46
CA GLN A 201 5.09 2.49 -11.06
C GLN A 201 6.06 3.25 -11.97
N TYR A 202 5.54 4.17 -12.78
CA TYR A 202 6.35 5.02 -13.63
C TYR A 202 7.34 5.84 -12.80
N ALA A 203 6.87 6.62 -11.81
CA ALA A 203 7.73 7.44 -10.96
C ALA A 203 8.81 6.60 -10.24
N LEU A 204 8.44 5.47 -9.64
CA LEU A 204 9.37 4.56 -8.98
C LEU A 204 10.38 3.91 -9.95
N SER A 205 10.01 3.67 -11.21
CA SER A 205 10.92 3.11 -12.21
C SER A 205 11.98 4.12 -12.68
N ARG A 206 11.71 5.41 -12.51
CA ARG A 206 12.62 6.51 -12.89
C ARG A 206 13.62 6.83 -11.79
N GLY A 207 13.25 6.66 -10.52
CA GLY A 207 14.13 6.89 -9.39
C GLY A 207 15.11 5.74 -9.16
N SER A 208 16.39 6.06 -8.97
CA SER A 208 17.40 5.06 -8.59
C SER A 208 17.09 4.42 -7.23
N MET A 209 17.13 3.08 -7.18
CA MET A 209 16.99 2.32 -5.93
C MET A 209 18.09 2.67 -4.93
N ASP A 210 19.32 2.93 -5.38
CA ASP A 210 20.42 3.36 -4.51
C ASP A 210 20.10 4.70 -3.84
N THR A 211 19.51 5.63 -4.60
CA THR A 211 19.04 6.92 -4.07
C THR A 211 17.96 6.70 -3.03
N TRP A 212 16.94 5.87 -3.30
CA TRP A 212 15.88 5.57 -2.32
C TRP A 212 16.40 4.97 -1.01
N VAL A 213 17.28 3.97 -1.10
CA VAL A 213 17.87 3.30 0.08
C VAL A 213 18.63 4.29 0.95
N ARG A 214 19.39 5.21 0.34
CA ARG A 214 20.18 6.20 1.06
C ARG A 214 19.34 7.35 1.60
N THR A 215 18.35 7.80 0.83
CA THR A 215 17.64 9.05 1.09
C THR A 215 16.36 8.89 1.87
N ALA A 216 15.56 7.86 1.63
CA ALA A 216 14.25 7.72 2.27
C ALA A 216 13.70 6.28 2.21
N PRO A 217 14.39 5.29 2.82
CA PRO A 217 13.96 3.89 2.76
C PRO A 217 12.59 3.67 3.41
N GLU A 218 12.24 4.42 4.47
CA GLU A 218 10.90 4.36 5.07
C GLU A 218 9.81 4.88 4.13
N ALA A 219 10.06 5.99 3.42
CA ALA A 219 9.12 6.54 2.44
C ALA A 219 8.93 5.57 1.28
N HIS A 220 10.01 5.03 0.72
CA HIS A 220 9.91 4.03 -0.33
C HIS A 220 9.13 2.79 0.12
N THR A 221 9.37 2.31 1.34
CA THR A 221 8.67 1.16 1.92
C THR A 221 7.17 1.44 2.04
N TRP A 222 6.79 2.60 2.59
CA TRP A 222 5.40 3.03 2.70
C TRP A 222 4.72 3.18 1.33
N ILE A 223 5.40 3.81 0.38
CA ILE A 223 4.95 3.98 -1.01
C ILE A 223 4.67 2.62 -1.66
N CYS A 224 5.61 1.67 -1.55
CA CYS A 224 5.44 0.34 -2.15
C CYS A 224 4.28 -0.42 -1.52
N LEU A 225 4.05 -0.31 -0.20
CA LEU A 225 2.94 -0.98 0.47
C LEU A 225 1.59 -0.41 0.03
N LEU A 226 1.47 0.90 -0.13
CA LEU A 226 0.28 1.52 -0.71
C LEU A 226 0.05 1.11 -2.17
N GLY A 227 1.10 1.14 -3.00
CA GLY A 227 1.02 0.67 -4.38
C GLY A 227 0.58 -0.79 -4.47
N THR A 228 1.11 -1.64 -3.58
CA THR A 228 0.73 -3.05 -3.50
C THR A 228 -0.72 -3.22 -3.07
N ALA A 229 -1.18 -2.47 -2.08
CA ALA A 229 -2.58 -2.51 -1.64
C ALA A 229 -3.54 -1.97 -2.72
N ALA A 230 -3.10 -1.01 -3.53
CA ALA A 230 -3.86 -0.41 -4.62
C ALA A 230 -3.93 -1.27 -5.88
N ALA A 231 -2.95 -2.15 -6.09
CA ALA A 231 -2.90 -3.03 -7.26
C ALA A 231 -4.10 -4.00 -7.32
N SER A 232 -4.83 -3.93 -8.44
CA SER A 232 -5.97 -4.83 -8.71
C SER A 232 -5.51 -6.25 -9.07
N ASP A 233 -4.42 -6.38 -9.83
CA ASP A 233 -3.90 -7.67 -10.27
C ASP A 233 -2.64 -8.11 -9.51
N MET A 234 -2.32 -9.39 -9.68
CA MET A 234 -1.22 -10.03 -8.99
C MET A 234 0.16 -9.59 -9.51
N ASN A 235 0.28 -9.23 -10.79
CA ASN A 235 1.57 -8.85 -11.37
C ASN A 235 2.04 -7.51 -10.80
N ASP A 236 1.13 -6.56 -10.67
CA ASP A 236 1.41 -5.29 -10.01
C ASP A 236 1.79 -5.50 -8.54
N ARG A 237 1.08 -6.38 -7.81
CA ARG A 237 1.44 -6.73 -6.43
C ARG A 237 2.83 -7.33 -6.32
N ILE A 238 3.21 -8.24 -7.22
CA ILE A 238 4.56 -8.80 -7.31
C ILE A 238 5.58 -7.69 -7.58
N TRP A 239 5.29 -6.79 -8.52
CA TRP A 239 6.18 -5.71 -8.91
C TRP A 239 6.54 -4.78 -7.74
N PHE A 240 5.55 -4.39 -6.94
CA PHE A 240 5.77 -3.57 -5.74
C PHE A 240 6.42 -4.36 -4.61
N SER A 241 6.03 -5.62 -4.39
CA SER A 241 6.60 -6.48 -3.34
C SER A 241 8.10 -6.69 -3.52
N LEU A 242 8.58 -6.88 -4.76
CA LEU A 242 10.00 -7.00 -5.06
C LEU A 242 10.78 -5.73 -4.73
N ARG A 243 10.18 -4.56 -4.94
CA ARG A 243 10.77 -3.25 -4.63
C ARG A 243 10.72 -2.92 -3.15
N HIS A 244 9.69 -3.36 -2.43
CA HIS A 244 9.59 -3.25 -0.96
C HIS A 244 10.75 -3.95 -0.25
N GLY A 245 11.18 -5.12 -0.74
CA GLY A 245 12.18 -5.96 -0.08
C GLY A 245 13.58 -5.34 0.08
N GLN A 246 13.99 -4.42 -0.80
CA GLN A 246 15.35 -3.86 -0.80
C GLN A 246 15.58 -2.75 0.24
N PRO A 247 14.71 -1.74 0.40
CA PRO A 247 14.90 -0.72 1.43
C PRO A 247 14.40 -1.16 2.81
N VAL A 248 13.45 -2.09 2.91
CA VAL A 248 12.94 -2.52 4.23
C VAL A 248 14.05 -3.15 5.10
N ILE A 249 15.02 -3.83 4.48
CA ILE A 249 16.19 -4.38 5.18
C ILE A 249 17.18 -3.31 5.65
N CYS A 250 17.10 -2.09 5.10
CA CYS A 250 17.92 -0.94 5.48
C CYS A 250 17.27 -0.09 6.58
N ILE A 251 16.02 -0.40 6.96
CA ILE A 251 15.34 0.26 8.07
C ILE A 251 15.80 -0.40 9.38
N GLU A 252 16.40 0.39 10.25
CA GLU A 252 16.81 -0.08 11.57
C GLU A 252 15.58 -0.55 12.37
N SER A 253 15.55 -1.84 12.68
CA SER A 253 14.46 -2.45 13.43
C SER A 253 14.97 -3.58 14.32
N LYS A 254 14.30 -3.77 15.47
CA LYS A 254 14.58 -4.90 16.36
C LYS A 254 13.74 -6.09 15.91
N GLY A 255 14.39 -7.15 15.42
CA GLY A 255 13.72 -8.40 15.01
C GLY A 255 12.74 -8.21 13.85
N ALA A 256 11.61 -8.92 13.87
CA ALA A 256 10.60 -8.90 12.81
C ALA A 256 9.65 -7.68 12.85
N SER A 257 9.93 -6.68 13.69
CA SER A 257 9.01 -5.57 13.95
C SER A 257 8.66 -4.76 12.70
N VAL A 258 9.64 -4.41 11.84
CA VAL A 258 9.38 -3.64 10.61
C VAL A 258 8.50 -4.40 9.61
N PHE A 259 8.62 -5.73 9.58
CA PHE A 259 7.79 -6.57 8.71
C PHE A 259 6.35 -6.60 9.19
N LEU A 260 6.12 -6.72 10.50
CA LEU A 260 4.76 -6.58 11.06
C LEU A 260 4.18 -5.19 10.83
N GLN A 261 4.99 -4.13 10.90
CA GLN A 261 4.54 -2.78 10.55
C GLN A 261 4.22 -2.66 9.05
N SER A 262 4.97 -3.36 8.19
CA SER A 262 4.65 -3.46 6.76
C SER A 262 3.30 -4.15 6.55
N TRP A 263 3.06 -5.25 7.27
CA TRP A 263 1.77 -5.93 7.24
C TRP A 263 0.63 -5.03 7.69
N ASN A 264 0.78 -4.30 8.81
CA ASN A 264 -0.26 -3.40 9.30
C ASN A 264 -0.65 -2.35 8.26
N MET A 265 0.34 -1.72 7.63
CA MET A 265 0.12 -0.72 6.59
C MET A 265 -0.59 -1.31 5.37
N TYR A 266 -0.11 -2.45 4.86
CA TYR A 266 -0.76 -3.15 3.75
C TYR A 266 -2.19 -3.57 4.10
N ASN A 267 -2.38 -4.20 5.25
CA ASN A 267 -3.65 -4.76 5.68
C ASN A 267 -4.71 -3.66 5.88
N TRP A 268 -4.33 -2.52 6.48
CA TRP A 268 -5.19 -1.35 6.57
C TRP A 268 -5.60 -0.84 5.17
N ALA A 269 -4.63 -0.55 4.30
CA ALA A 269 -4.90 0.03 2.98
C ALA A 269 -5.73 -0.92 2.10
N ASN A 270 -5.41 -2.22 2.12
CA ASN A 270 -6.11 -3.24 1.36
C ASN A 270 -7.55 -3.44 1.85
N ARG A 271 -7.77 -3.40 3.17
CA ARG A 271 -9.12 -3.43 3.75
C ARG A 271 -9.93 -2.23 3.28
N ARG A 272 -9.37 -1.02 3.35
CA ARG A 272 -10.02 0.21 2.87
C ARG A 272 -10.38 0.13 1.39
N ARG A 273 -9.46 -0.34 0.54
CA ARG A 273 -9.74 -0.59 -0.89
C ARG A 273 -10.95 -1.52 -1.06
N LYS A 274 -10.99 -2.65 -0.35
CA LYS A 274 -12.09 -3.63 -0.46
C LYS A 274 -13.42 -3.06 0.01
N GLU A 275 -13.42 -2.36 1.14
CA GLU A 275 -14.63 -1.67 1.66
C GLU A 275 -15.19 -0.68 0.63
N ARG A 276 -14.32 0.13 0.03
CA ARG A 276 -14.69 1.14 -0.98
C ARG A 276 -15.18 0.51 -2.28
N MET A 277 -14.57 -0.60 -2.71
CA MET A 277 -15.04 -1.36 -3.87
C MET A 277 -16.44 -1.94 -3.66
N MET A 278 -16.68 -2.55 -2.49
CA MET A 278 -18.00 -3.12 -2.18
C MET A 278 -19.08 -2.05 -2.14
N ALA A 279 -18.80 -0.89 -1.53
CA ALA A 279 -19.73 0.24 -1.51
C ALA A 279 -20.09 0.74 -2.93
N ALA A 280 -19.11 0.85 -3.82
CA ALA A 280 -19.34 1.26 -5.20
C ALA A 280 -20.15 0.23 -6.02
N GLU A 281 -19.97 -1.07 -5.75
CA GLU A 281 -20.77 -2.13 -6.38
C GLU A 281 -22.23 -2.08 -5.91
N GLU A 282 -22.48 -1.83 -4.62
CA GLU A 282 -23.84 -1.68 -4.08
C GLU A 282 -24.58 -0.49 -4.70
N GLU A 283 -23.94 0.68 -4.82
CA GLU A 283 -24.53 1.88 -5.45
C GLU A 283 -24.87 1.69 -6.95
N GLY A 284 -24.04 0.92 -7.67
CA GLY A 284 -24.27 0.58 -9.08
C GLY A 284 -25.50 -0.32 -9.28
N ILE A 285 -25.77 -1.24 -8.35
CA ILE A 285 -26.93 -2.15 -8.41
C ILE A 285 -28.24 -1.37 -8.22
N PHE A 286 -28.30 -0.44 -7.27
CA PHE A 286 -29.49 0.39 -7.04
C PHE A 286 -29.81 1.35 -8.19
N SER A 287 -28.81 1.73 -8.98
CA SER A 287 -29.01 2.61 -10.14
C SER A 287 -29.66 1.89 -11.33
N VAL A 288 -29.41 0.59 -11.50
CA VAL A 288 -29.98 -0.21 -12.61
C VAL A 288 -31.43 -0.62 -12.34
N GLU A 289 -31.78 -0.95 -11.09
CA GLU A 289 -33.17 -1.31 -10.73
C GLU A 289 -34.15 -0.11 -10.76
N GLY A 290 -33.63 1.13 -10.77
CA GLY A 290 -34.42 2.36 -10.85
C GLY A 290 -34.85 2.74 -12.27
N GLU A 291 -34.15 2.26 -13.31
CA GLU A 291 -34.46 2.58 -14.71
C GLU A 291 -35.46 1.61 -15.35
N GLU A 292 -35.61 0.38 -14.85
CA GLU A 292 -36.55 -0.61 -15.42
C GLU A 292 -38.02 -0.42 -15.00
N ARG A 293 -38.36 0.63 -14.23
CA ARG A 293 -39.73 0.85 -13.72
C ARG A 293 -40.50 2.01 -14.38
N GLY A 294 -39.99 2.56 -15.47
CA GLY A 294 -40.51 3.77 -16.13
C GLY A 294 -41.23 3.59 -17.47
N GLU A 295 -41.39 2.37 -18.00
CA GLU A 295 -41.99 2.14 -19.33
C GLU A 295 -43.17 1.15 -19.32
N GLU A 296 -44.11 1.28 -18.39
CA GLU A 296 -45.46 0.71 -18.58
C GLU A 296 -46.46 1.66 -17.94
N ASP A 297 -47.07 2.54 -18.75
CA ASP A 297 -48.46 3.04 -18.61
C ASP A 297 -48.71 4.20 -19.60
N GLU A 298 -48.76 3.88 -20.90
CA GLU A 298 -49.62 4.57 -21.87
C GLU A 298 -50.40 3.50 -22.65
N GLU A 299 -51.66 3.80 -22.99
CA GLU A 299 -52.76 2.95 -23.53
C GLU A 299 -53.62 2.31 -22.41
N ASP A 300 -54.86 2.73 -22.12
CA ASP A 300 -55.95 3.34 -22.90
C ASP A 300 -56.85 4.28 -22.06
#